data_AF-A0A521JS68-F1
#
_entry.id   AF-A0A521JS68-F1
#
_cell.length_a   1.000
_cell.length_b   1.000
_cell.length_c   1.000
_cell.angle_alpha   90.00
_cell.angle_beta   90.00
_cell.angle_gamma   90.00
#
_symmetry.space_group_name_H-M   'P 1'
#
loop_
_entity.id
_entity.type
_entity.pdbx_description
1 polymer ?
#
loop_
_entity_poly.entity_id
_entity_poly.type
_entity_poly.pdbx_seq_one_letter_code
_entity_poly.pdbx_strand_id
1 'polypeptide(L)'
;MVICMLYNKIKYAAIIVIAGLLAILYNDYYMGILFLTVTILPFLLFAILSYVYGRLTYELISLVHVANTGDTIPVSIQLHNPTIFPISNVSITLSYYNTFSNHNKSYKQEIYLTVDRRSSTSVTCNLMSEHTGNLKILISKVRIFDYLKLFSLRIRKHEEIKLAILPRYYELTEDYMANSSKMQVESDNYSTVKGGDDPSEVFAIREYREGDRLARIHWKLSLKQDQLMIKDFSEPMNCSVVVFADLAIPRDDEVLEAVDSILECALSMSYSFMLRGQIHYFTWYDKHIGSCRRVRIVNENDIFEAVDGLLNCGPYSEDVDMAAAYFAEYPNDQYTDLFYVTKLVTHEQLDSLILIKAIDRQILYINGAYDEVYKGVDTTWDIPIDVELVKKITDTGMELLSINSSKIKADLEGLELS
;
A
#
# COMPACT_ATOMS: atom_id res chain seq x y z
N MET A 1 12.32 -29.55 -12.42
CA MET A 1 12.19 -29.40 -13.89
C MET A 1 13.50 -29.60 -14.68
N VAL A 2 14.64 -28.99 -14.30
CA VAL A 2 15.94 -29.21 -15.00
C VAL A 2 16.35 -30.68 -15.03
N ILE A 3 16.06 -31.41 -13.95
CA ILE A 3 16.30 -32.86 -13.82
C ILE A 3 15.47 -33.68 -14.84
N CYS A 4 14.20 -33.34 -15.07
CA CYS A 4 13.38 -34.03 -16.08
C CYS A 4 13.89 -33.81 -17.51
N MET A 5 14.39 -32.61 -17.83
CA MET A 5 14.99 -32.37 -19.15
C MET A 5 16.28 -33.15 -19.33
N LEU A 6 17.11 -33.25 -18.30
CA LEU A 6 18.33 -34.05 -18.34
C LEU A 6 17.99 -35.54 -18.58
N TYR A 7 16.96 -36.05 -17.92
CA TYR A 7 16.49 -37.41 -18.13
C TYR A 7 15.95 -37.65 -19.54
N ASN A 8 15.20 -36.69 -20.11
CA ASN A 8 14.73 -36.78 -21.50
C ASN A 8 15.88 -36.76 -22.51
N LYS A 9 16.92 -35.94 -22.28
CA LYS A 9 18.14 -35.94 -23.09
C LYS A 9 18.87 -37.28 -23.04
N ILE A 10 19.01 -37.87 -21.85
CA ILE A 10 19.65 -39.18 -21.68
C ILE A 10 18.84 -40.28 -22.36
N LYS A 11 17.51 -40.30 -22.18
CA LYS A 11 16.61 -41.23 -22.87
C LYS A 11 16.74 -41.11 -24.38
N TYR A 12 16.76 -39.90 -24.91
CA TYR A 12 16.89 -39.67 -26.34
C TYR A 12 18.26 -40.07 -26.88
N ALA A 13 19.34 -39.79 -26.14
CA ALA A 13 20.67 -40.26 -26.48
C ALA A 13 20.75 -41.80 -26.51
N ALA A 14 20.12 -42.49 -25.55
CA ALA A 14 20.03 -43.95 -25.56
C ALA A 14 19.28 -44.47 -26.80
N ILE A 15 18.20 -43.80 -27.22
CA ILE A 15 17.46 -44.14 -28.45
C ILE A 15 18.36 -43.99 -29.69
N ILE A 16 19.16 -42.92 -29.78
CA ILE A 16 20.11 -42.73 -30.89
C ILE A 16 21.14 -43.86 -30.92
N VAL A 17 21.71 -44.24 -29.77
CA VAL A 17 22.70 -45.33 -29.68
C VAL A 17 22.09 -46.66 -30.10
N ILE A 18 20.90 -46.99 -29.59
CA ILE A 18 20.20 -48.23 -29.95
C ILE A 18 19.86 -48.24 -31.45
N ALA A 19 19.33 -47.15 -31.99
CA ALA A 19 19.03 -47.04 -33.41
C ALA A 19 20.29 -47.19 -34.29
N GLY A 20 21.42 -46.63 -33.86
CA GLY A 20 22.70 -46.77 -34.55
C GLY A 20 23.24 -48.20 -34.52
N LEU A 21 23.13 -48.87 -33.36
CA LEU A 21 23.50 -50.28 -33.24
C LEU A 21 22.63 -51.17 -34.13
N LEU A 22 21.31 -50.94 -34.16
CA LEU A 22 20.38 -51.68 -35.04
C LEU A 22 20.70 -51.43 -36.52
N ALA A 23 21.02 -50.20 -36.91
CA ALA A 23 21.41 -49.88 -38.27
C ALA A 23 22.68 -50.64 -38.72
N ILE A 24 23.69 -50.75 -37.84
CA ILE A 24 24.92 -51.50 -38.13
C ILE A 24 24.65 -53.02 -38.14
N LEU A 25 23.86 -53.53 -37.19
CA LEU A 25 23.63 -54.96 -37.02
C LEU A 25 22.81 -55.57 -38.16
N TYR A 26 21.72 -54.91 -38.54
CA TYR A 26 20.81 -55.42 -39.58
C TYR A 26 21.27 -55.02 -40.98
N ASN A 27 22.00 -53.91 -41.13
CA ASN A 27 22.51 -53.39 -42.40
C ASN A 27 21.44 -53.25 -43.52
N ASP A 28 20.18 -53.09 -43.11
CA ASP A 28 19.06 -52.83 -44.01
C ASP A 28 18.86 -51.33 -44.21
N TYR A 29 18.51 -50.92 -45.43
CA TYR A 29 18.35 -49.50 -45.76
C TYR A 29 17.27 -48.79 -44.92
N TYR A 30 16.18 -49.50 -44.55
CA TYR A 30 15.14 -48.96 -43.69
C TYR A 30 15.65 -48.61 -42.28
N MET A 31 16.58 -49.41 -41.72
CA MET A 31 17.19 -49.14 -40.42
C MET A 31 18.15 -47.94 -40.47
N GLY A 32 18.87 -47.78 -41.59
CA GLY A 32 19.67 -46.58 -41.85
C GLY A 32 18.82 -45.31 -41.92
N ILE A 33 17.65 -45.36 -42.56
CA ILE A 33 16.70 -44.24 -42.60
C ILE A 33 16.18 -43.93 -41.19
N LEU A 34 15.82 -44.93 -40.39
CA LEU A 34 15.39 -44.75 -39.01
C LEU A 34 16.47 -44.04 -38.18
N PHE A 35 17.73 -44.50 -38.25
CA PHE A 35 18.82 -43.85 -37.54
C PHE A 35 19.02 -42.39 -37.98
N LEU A 36 18.98 -42.12 -39.29
CA LEU A 36 19.10 -40.76 -39.83
C LEU A 36 17.96 -39.85 -39.35
N THR A 37 16.71 -40.32 -39.37
CA THR A 37 15.55 -39.54 -38.92
C THR A 37 15.62 -39.18 -37.44
N VAL A 38 15.99 -40.13 -36.58
CA VAL A 38 16.20 -39.86 -35.14
C VAL A 38 17.36 -38.89 -34.93
N THR A 39 18.41 -38.98 -35.74
CA THR A 39 19.56 -38.07 -35.61
C THR A 39 19.23 -36.63 -36.05
N ILE A 40 18.42 -36.45 -37.10
CA ILE A 40 18.03 -35.13 -37.63
C ILE A 40 16.96 -34.45 -36.76
N LEU A 41 16.05 -35.22 -36.17
CA LEU A 41 14.92 -34.71 -35.39
C LEU A 41 15.28 -33.65 -34.32
N PRO A 42 16.33 -33.78 -33.47
CA PRO A 42 16.65 -32.74 -32.48
C PRO A 42 17.04 -31.40 -33.12
N PHE A 43 17.71 -31.42 -34.28
CA PHE A 43 18.05 -30.19 -35.02
C PHE A 43 16.79 -29.52 -35.56
N LEU A 44 15.85 -30.31 -36.09
CA LEU A 44 14.55 -29.81 -36.54
C LEU A 44 13.74 -29.21 -35.38
N LEU A 45 13.68 -29.89 -34.23
CA LEU A 45 12.99 -29.41 -33.03
C LEU A 45 13.61 -28.11 -32.51
N PHE A 46 14.93 -28.00 -32.50
CA PHE A 46 15.61 -26.78 -32.10
C PHE A 46 15.38 -25.62 -33.08
N ALA A 47 15.35 -25.88 -34.38
CA ALA A 47 15.03 -24.89 -35.40
C ALA A 47 13.59 -24.36 -35.24
N ILE A 48 12.61 -25.26 -35.03
CA ILE A 48 11.21 -24.89 -34.75
C ILE A 48 11.13 -24.06 -33.47
N LEU A 49 11.77 -24.51 -32.38
CA LEU A 49 11.77 -23.81 -31.10
C LEU A 49 12.37 -22.40 -31.22
N SER A 50 13.47 -22.24 -31.98
CA SER A 50 14.11 -20.94 -32.22
C SER A 50 13.24 -20.02 -33.07
N TYR A 51 12.56 -20.56 -34.08
CA TYR A 51 11.62 -19.79 -34.92
C TYR A 51 10.43 -19.26 -34.10
N VAL A 52 9.85 -20.10 -33.25
CA VAL A 52 8.75 -19.72 -32.35
C VAL A 52 9.23 -18.70 -31.31
N TYR A 53 10.40 -18.91 -30.73
CA TYR A 53 11.00 -18.02 -29.72
C TYR A 53 11.10 -16.57 -30.20
N GLY A 54 11.52 -16.34 -31.45
CA GLY A 54 11.66 -14.98 -32.00
C GLY A 54 10.33 -14.28 -32.32
N ARG A 55 9.20 -14.99 -32.24
CA ARG A 55 7.87 -14.49 -32.65
C ARG A 55 6.83 -14.51 -31.54
N LEU A 56 7.07 -15.24 -30.45
CA LEU A 56 6.16 -15.32 -29.33
C LEU A 56 6.15 -14.00 -28.56
N THR A 57 4.97 -13.44 -28.36
CA THR A 57 4.78 -12.31 -27.45
C THR A 57 3.90 -12.74 -26.28
N TYR A 58 4.09 -12.07 -25.14
CA TYR A 58 3.21 -12.20 -24.00
C TYR A 58 2.99 -10.85 -23.36
N GLU A 59 1.85 -10.73 -22.69
CA GLU A 59 1.38 -9.55 -21.98
C GLU A 59 0.76 -9.97 -20.64
N LEU A 60 1.06 -9.22 -19.60
CA LEU A 60 0.45 -9.31 -18.27
C LEU A 60 -0.67 -8.27 -18.22
N ILE A 61 -1.88 -8.72 -17.92
CA ILE A 61 -3.09 -7.90 -17.90
C ILE A 61 -3.76 -8.07 -16.54
N SER A 62 -4.10 -6.97 -15.89
CA SER A 62 -4.96 -6.96 -14.71
C SER A 62 -6.23 -6.19 -15.01
N LEU A 63 -7.39 -6.75 -14.64
CA LEU A 63 -8.68 -6.05 -14.74
C LEU A 63 -8.90 -5.09 -13.56
N VAL A 64 -8.17 -5.32 -12.46
CA VAL A 64 -8.32 -4.60 -11.20
C VAL A 64 -6.98 -3.98 -10.84
N HIS A 65 -6.96 -2.70 -10.48
CA HIS A 65 -5.75 -1.98 -10.04
C HIS A 65 -5.81 -1.57 -8.55
N VAL A 66 -6.98 -1.71 -7.93
CA VAL A 66 -7.24 -1.43 -6.52
C VAL A 66 -8.11 -2.56 -5.97
N ALA A 67 -7.71 -3.20 -4.88
CA ALA A 67 -8.46 -4.27 -4.22
C ALA A 67 -8.39 -4.11 -2.70
N ASN A 68 -9.32 -4.69 -1.95
CA ASN A 68 -9.24 -4.68 -0.49
C ASN A 68 -8.39 -5.84 0.02
N THR A 69 -7.88 -5.71 1.24
CA THR A 69 -7.16 -6.79 1.92
C THR A 69 -8.02 -8.06 2.03
N GLY A 70 -7.53 -9.17 1.49
CA GLY A 70 -8.21 -10.46 1.44
C GLY A 70 -9.04 -10.73 0.18
N ASP A 71 -9.20 -9.74 -0.71
CA ASP A 71 -9.91 -9.95 -1.98
C ASP A 71 -9.10 -10.82 -2.95
N THR A 72 -9.81 -11.63 -3.75
CA THR A 72 -9.17 -12.39 -4.84
C THR A 72 -8.92 -11.48 -6.03
N ILE A 73 -7.66 -11.36 -6.42
CA ILE A 73 -7.18 -10.51 -7.51
C ILE A 73 -6.96 -11.39 -8.76
N PRO A 74 -7.82 -11.27 -9.78
CA PRO A 74 -7.63 -12.01 -11.04
C PRO A 74 -6.59 -11.31 -11.91
N VAL A 75 -5.43 -11.95 -12.09
CA VAL A 75 -4.37 -11.49 -13.00
C VAL A 75 -4.29 -12.43 -14.19
N SER A 76 -4.45 -11.87 -15.39
CA SER A 76 -4.43 -12.61 -16.64
C SER A 76 -3.09 -12.48 -17.35
N ILE A 77 -2.57 -13.61 -17.82
CA ILE A 77 -1.37 -13.66 -18.68
C ILE A 77 -1.84 -14.06 -20.06
N GLN A 78 -1.65 -13.19 -21.05
CA GLN A 78 -1.99 -13.44 -22.43
C GLN A 78 -0.73 -13.78 -23.24
N LEU A 79 -0.72 -14.95 -23.87
CA LEU A 79 0.33 -15.36 -24.80
C LEU A 79 -0.20 -15.31 -26.22
N HIS A 80 0.55 -14.71 -27.13
CA HIS A 80 0.20 -14.65 -28.53
C HIS A 80 1.25 -15.38 -29.38
N ASN A 81 0.83 -16.50 -29.99
CA ASN A 81 1.65 -17.30 -30.89
C ASN A 81 1.22 -17.07 -32.35
N PRO A 82 1.90 -16.21 -33.11
CA PRO A 82 1.57 -15.99 -34.52
C PRO A 82 2.06 -17.12 -35.44
N THR A 83 2.78 -18.11 -34.93
CA THR A 83 3.40 -19.15 -35.76
C THR A 83 2.42 -20.28 -36.11
N ILE A 84 2.79 -21.08 -37.12
CA ILE A 84 2.01 -22.26 -37.57
C ILE A 84 2.20 -23.45 -36.62
N PHE A 85 3.22 -23.39 -35.75
CA PHE A 85 3.56 -24.47 -34.83
C PHE A 85 2.89 -24.24 -33.47
N PRO A 86 2.12 -25.21 -32.95
CA PRO A 86 1.60 -25.14 -31.59
C PRO A 86 2.74 -25.31 -30.58
N ILE A 87 2.61 -24.71 -29.41
CA ILE A 87 3.57 -24.80 -28.31
C ILE A 87 3.00 -25.71 -27.24
N SER A 88 3.58 -26.90 -27.10
CA SER A 88 3.06 -27.91 -26.16
C SER A 88 3.43 -27.68 -24.70
N ASN A 89 4.41 -26.80 -24.42
CA ASN A 89 4.74 -26.48 -23.04
C ASN A 89 5.41 -25.10 -22.95
N VAL A 90 4.72 -24.18 -22.30
CA VAL A 90 5.28 -22.93 -21.80
C VAL A 90 5.22 -22.97 -20.28
N SER A 91 6.34 -22.68 -19.63
CA SER A 91 6.42 -22.47 -18.18
C SER A 91 6.58 -20.99 -17.91
N ILE A 92 5.65 -20.43 -17.14
CA ILE A 92 5.66 -19.04 -16.70
C ILE A 92 5.79 -19.02 -15.19
N THR A 93 6.79 -18.31 -14.67
CA THR A 93 6.95 -18.07 -13.24
C THR A 93 6.52 -16.66 -12.94
N LEU A 94 5.35 -16.52 -12.34
CA LEU A 94 4.86 -15.29 -11.76
C LEU A 94 5.53 -15.10 -10.39
N SER A 95 6.02 -13.90 -10.11
CA SER A 95 6.53 -13.53 -8.80
C SER A 95 5.78 -12.31 -8.31
N TYR A 96 5.34 -12.32 -7.06
CA TYR A 96 4.68 -11.17 -6.46
C TYR A 96 5.18 -10.93 -5.05
N TYR A 97 5.21 -9.66 -4.65
CA TYR A 97 5.60 -9.23 -3.31
C TYR A 97 4.93 -7.89 -2.95
N ASN A 98 4.66 -7.70 -1.67
CA ASN A 98 4.20 -6.42 -1.13
C ASN A 98 5.41 -5.49 -0.94
N THR A 99 5.33 -4.25 -1.44
CA THR A 99 6.42 -3.27 -1.35
C THR A 99 6.74 -2.81 0.06
N PHE A 100 5.80 -2.98 1.01
CA PHE A 100 6.04 -2.68 2.42
C PHE A 100 6.90 -3.75 3.09
N SER A 101 6.94 -4.96 2.52
CA SER A 101 7.83 -6.01 2.97
C SER A 101 9.24 -5.80 2.44
N ASN A 102 10.23 -6.21 3.23
CA ASN A 102 11.59 -6.35 2.72
C ASN A 102 11.57 -7.26 1.47
N HIS A 103 12.28 -6.84 0.41
CA HIS A 103 12.32 -7.46 -0.92
C HIS A 103 12.56 -8.99 -0.96
N ASN A 104 12.99 -9.59 0.16
CA ASN A 104 13.28 -11.01 0.30
C ASN A 104 12.03 -11.90 0.44
N LYS A 105 10.88 -11.38 0.90
CA LYS A 105 9.62 -12.14 0.97
C LYS A 105 8.86 -12.07 -0.36
N SER A 106 9.38 -12.75 -1.39
CA SER A 106 8.70 -12.88 -2.70
C SER A 106 8.03 -14.24 -2.86
N TYR A 107 6.75 -14.25 -3.22
CA TYR A 107 6.02 -15.46 -3.56
C TYR A 107 6.19 -15.78 -5.04
N LYS A 108 6.22 -17.07 -5.39
CA LYS A 108 6.40 -17.54 -6.76
C LYS A 108 5.36 -18.58 -7.11
N GLN A 109 4.71 -18.41 -8.25
CA GLN A 109 3.75 -19.35 -8.80
C GLN A 109 4.21 -19.77 -10.21
N GLU A 110 4.36 -21.07 -10.42
CA GLU A 110 4.68 -21.63 -11.74
C GLU A 110 3.41 -22.13 -12.43
N ILE A 111 3.22 -21.69 -13.68
CA ILE A 111 2.05 -22.01 -14.50
C ILE A 111 2.54 -22.68 -15.77
N TYR A 112 1.84 -23.72 -16.20
CA TYR A 112 2.16 -24.51 -17.38
C TYR A 112 1.03 -24.45 -18.39
N LEU A 113 1.38 -24.06 -19.62
CA LEU A 113 0.41 -23.67 -20.65
C LEU A 113 0.73 -24.35 -21.97
N THR A 114 -0.33 -24.63 -22.73
CA THR A 114 -0.26 -24.95 -24.16
C THR A 114 -0.82 -23.79 -24.96
N VAL A 115 -0.16 -23.45 -26.07
CA VAL A 115 -0.62 -22.37 -26.96
C VAL A 115 -0.75 -22.96 -28.35
N ASP A 116 -1.93 -22.86 -28.95
CA ASP A 116 -2.16 -23.42 -30.28
C ASP A 116 -1.49 -22.58 -31.38
N ARG A 117 -1.55 -23.05 -32.62
CA ARG A 117 -1.07 -22.34 -33.80
C ARG A 117 -1.90 -21.08 -34.06
N ARG A 118 -1.23 -19.97 -34.37
CA ARG A 118 -1.87 -18.69 -34.75
C ARG A 118 -2.98 -18.26 -33.79
N SER A 119 -2.79 -18.51 -32.49
CA SER A 119 -3.78 -18.25 -31.46
C SER A 119 -3.22 -17.39 -30.33
N SER A 120 -4.13 -16.78 -29.59
CA SER A 120 -3.83 -16.17 -28.30
C SER A 120 -4.48 -17.00 -27.19
N THR A 121 -3.70 -17.38 -26.18
CA THR A 121 -4.20 -18.10 -25.01
C THR A 121 -4.04 -17.21 -23.79
N SER A 122 -5.12 -16.99 -23.05
CA SER A 122 -5.13 -16.27 -21.78
C SER A 122 -5.29 -17.23 -20.62
N VAL A 123 -4.51 -17.05 -19.56
CA VAL A 123 -4.72 -17.76 -18.28
C VAL A 123 -4.83 -16.77 -17.15
N THR A 124 -5.87 -16.92 -16.35
CA THR A 124 -6.14 -16.10 -15.17
C THR A 124 -5.68 -16.83 -13.92
N CYS A 125 -4.91 -16.12 -13.11
CA CYS A 125 -4.39 -16.56 -11.83
C CYS A 125 -5.03 -15.71 -10.75
N ASN A 126 -5.63 -16.34 -9.76
CA ASN A 126 -6.20 -15.62 -8.63
C ASN A 126 -5.12 -15.49 -7.56
N LEU A 127 -4.66 -14.26 -7.34
CA LEU A 127 -3.76 -13.92 -6.25
C LEU A 127 -4.58 -13.37 -5.08
N MET A 128 -4.01 -13.41 -3.88
CA MET A 128 -4.62 -12.82 -2.68
C MET A 128 -3.50 -12.21 -1.86
N SER A 129 -3.74 -11.02 -1.31
CA SER A 129 -2.86 -10.36 -0.34
C SER A 129 -3.57 -10.30 1.00
N GLU A 130 -2.93 -10.78 2.05
CA GLU A 130 -3.42 -10.71 3.43
C GLU A 130 -3.10 -9.38 4.10
N HIS A 131 -2.21 -8.59 3.49
CA HIS A 131 -1.72 -7.32 4.03
C HIS A 131 -1.92 -6.16 3.06
N THR A 132 -2.09 -4.98 3.64
CA THR A 132 -2.19 -3.66 3.00
C THR A 132 -0.87 -3.27 2.35
N GLY A 133 -0.93 -2.48 1.28
CA GLY A 133 0.25 -1.96 0.60
C GLY A 133 0.18 -2.10 -0.91
N ASN A 134 1.27 -1.73 -1.58
CA ASN A 134 1.37 -1.90 -3.02
C ASN A 134 1.90 -3.31 -3.35
N LEU A 135 1.08 -4.11 -4.02
CA LEU A 135 1.45 -5.42 -4.54
C LEU A 135 2.11 -5.26 -5.92
N LYS A 136 3.38 -5.66 -6.02
CA LYS A 136 4.09 -5.73 -7.31
C LYS A 136 4.04 -7.15 -7.84
N ILE A 137 3.49 -7.31 -9.03
CA ILE A 137 3.33 -8.60 -9.72
C ILE A 137 4.19 -8.56 -10.97
N LEU A 138 5.06 -9.56 -11.14
CA LEU A 138 6.04 -9.61 -12.20
C LEU A 138 6.12 -10.98 -12.85
N ILE A 139 6.29 -11.00 -14.17
CA ILE A 139 6.69 -12.23 -14.87
C ILE A 139 8.22 -12.37 -14.76
N SER A 140 8.69 -13.11 -13.76
CA SER A 140 10.13 -13.30 -13.50
C SER A 140 10.82 -14.17 -14.56
N LYS A 141 10.07 -15.05 -15.22
CA LYS A 141 10.64 -16.06 -16.12
C LYS A 141 9.59 -16.68 -17.01
N VAL A 142 9.84 -16.64 -18.31
CA VAL A 142 9.10 -17.43 -19.31
C VAL A 142 10.07 -18.39 -19.98
N ARG A 143 9.71 -19.67 -20.03
CA ARG A 143 10.47 -20.72 -20.74
C ARG A 143 9.57 -21.46 -21.69
N ILE A 144 10.01 -21.58 -22.93
CA ILE A 144 9.38 -22.41 -23.95
C ILE A 144 10.19 -23.70 -24.07
N PHE A 145 9.50 -24.83 -24.24
CA PHE A 145 10.12 -26.13 -24.50
C PHE A 145 9.73 -26.63 -25.90
N ASP A 146 10.60 -27.44 -26.49
CA ASP A 146 10.24 -28.23 -27.66
C ASP A 146 9.29 -29.39 -27.28
N TYR A 147 8.71 -30.05 -28.30
CA TYR A 147 7.75 -31.14 -28.13
C TYR A 147 8.27 -32.32 -27.29
N LEU A 148 9.58 -32.61 -27.35
CA LEU A 148 10.21 -33.70 -26.58
C LEU A 148 10.89 -33.20 -25.28
N LYS A 149 10.84 -31.90 -25.01
CA LYS A 149 11.54 -31.23 -23.89
C LYS A 149 13.06 -31.51 -23.86
N LEU A 150 13.68 -31.62 -25.04
CA LEU A 150 15.13 -31.71 -25.22
C LEU A 150 15.80 -30.33 -25.06
N PHE A 151 15.16 -29.27 -25.55
CA PHE A 151 15.68 -27.92 -25.55
C PHE A 151 14.70 -26.96 -24.85
N SER A 152 15.24 -25.88 -24.30
CA SER A 152 14.40 -24.82 -23.72
C SER A 152 15.04 -23.48 -23.99
N LEU A 153 14.22 -22.51 -24.37
CA LEU A 153 14.63 -21.12 -24.55
C LEU A 153 13.92 -20.24 -23.52
N ARG A 154 14.68 -19.30 -22.91
CA ARG A 154 14.15 -18.36 -21.92
C ARG A 154 13.87 -17.03 -22.61
N ILE A 155 12.63 -16.55 -22.54
CA ILE A 155 12.31 -15.20 -22.97
C ILE A 155 12.60 -14.26 -21.80
N ARG A 156 13.28 -13.16 -22.10
CA ARG A 156 13.67 -12.13 -21.15
C ARG A 156 12.94 -10.84 -21.52
N LYS A 157 11.65 -10.77 -21.21
CA LYS A 157 10.88 -9.53 -21.23
C LYS A 157 10.38 -9.29 -19.81
N HIS A 158 10.63 -8.10 -19.29
CA HIS A 158 10.14 -7.73 -17.97
C HIS A 158 8.79 -7.07 -18.14
N GLU A 159 7.77 -7.67 -17.56
CA GLU A 159 6.46 -7.05 -17.41
C GLU A 159 6.11 -7.03 -15.93
N GLU A 160 5.66 -5.87 -15.49
CA GLU A 160 5.24 -5.62 -14.11
C GLU A 160 3.89 -4.94 -14.11
N ILE A 161 3.07 -5.30 -13.12
CA ILE A 161 1.87 -4.59 -12.74
C ILE A 161 2.01 -4.21 -11.27
N LYS A 162 1.57 -2.99 -10.94
CA LYS A 162 1.41 -2.52 -9.57
C LYS A 162 -0.07 -2.49 -9.26
N LEU A 163 -0.43 -2.91 -8.06
CA LEU A 163 -1.80 -2.94 -7.58
C LEU A 163 -1.83 -2.45 -6.15
N ALA A 164 -2.75 -1.55 -5.82
CA ALA A 164 -2.92 -1.03 -4.48
C ALA A 164 -3.87 -1.93 -3.68
N ILE A 165 -3.42 -2.44 -2.54
CA ILE A 165 -4.25 -3.16 -1.57
C ILE A 165 -4.67 -2.14 -0.50
N LEU A 166 -5.98 -1.86 -0.43
CA LEU A 166 -6.55 -0.92 0.53
C LEU A 166 -6.62 -1.55 1.92
N PRO A 167 -6.29 -0.78 2.97
CA PRO A 167 -6.45 -1.22 4.36
C PRO A 167 -7.91 -1.46 4.70
N ARG A 168 -8.11 -2.33 5.70
CA ARG A 168 -9.42 -2.48 6.33
C ARG A 168 -9.62 -1.34 7.31
N TYR A 169 -10.82 -0.80 7.37
CA TYR A 169 -11.25 0.15 8.38
C TYR A 169 -12.77 0.04 8.55
N TYR A 170 -13.28 0.50 9.67
CA TYR A 170 -14.68 0.40 10.02
C TYR A 170 -15.18 1.67 10.71
N GLU A 171 -16.49 1.82 10.70
CA GLU A 171 -17.19 2.80 11.53
C GLU A 171 -17.17 2.34 13.00
N LEU A 172 -16.79 3.27 13.88
CA LEU A 172 -16.78 3.13 15.34
C LEU A 172 -18.13 3.56 15.94
N THR A 173 -18.60 2.83 16.94
CA THR A 173 -19.88 3.04 17.64
C THR A 173 -19.92 4.37 18.44
N GLU A 174 -21.13 4.90 18.71
CA GLU A 174 -21.39 6.28 19.18
C GLU A 174 -20.59 6.70 20.43
N ASP A 175 -20.41 5.81 21.41
CA ASP A 175 -19.86 6.12 22.74
C ASP A 175 -18.43 6.68 22.73
N TYR A 176 -17.63 6.32 21.71
CA TYR A 176 -16.22 6.74 21.62
C TYR A 176 -16.08 8.28 21.58
N MET A 177 -16.94 9.06 20.92
CA MET A 177 -16.75 10.53 20.75
C MET A 177 -17.80 11.41 21.42
N ALA A 178 -18.47 10.95 22.47
CA ALA A 178 -19.48 11.75 23.15
C ALA A 178 -18.89 13.03 23.80
N ASN A 179 -17.59 13.04 24.13
CA ASN A 179 -16.93 14.09 24.91
C ASN A 179 -15.94 15.00 24.15
N SER A 180 -15.60 14.74 22.88
CA SER A 180 -14.63 15.58 22.16
C SER A 180 -15.12 17.04 22.13
N SER A 181 -14.38 17.95 22.77
CA SER A 181 -14.88 19.31 22.97
C SER A 181 -15.10 19.99 21.64
N LYS A 182 -16.30 20.53 21.41
CA LYS A 182 -16.61 21.38 20.24
C LYS A 182 -15.98 22.76 20.35
N MET A 183 -14.87 22.90 21.06
CA MET A 183 -14.20 24.16 21.24
C MET A 183 -13.61 24.57 19.89
N GLN A 184 -14.09 25.69 19.36
CA GLN A 184 -13.51 26.28 18.16
C GLN A 184 -12.13 26.79 18.51
N VAL A 185 -11.11 26.13 17.97
CA VAL A 185 -9.74 26.60 18.04
C VAL A 185 -9.59 27.74 17.02
N GLU A 186 -8.95 28.83 17.42
CA GLU A 186 -8.55 29.90 16.49
C GLU A 186 -7.48 29.35 15.54
N SER A 187 -7.80 29.26 14.24
CA SER A 187 -6.85 28.86 13.21
C SER A 187 -6.36 30.08 12.43
N ASP A 188 -5.04 30.16 12.25
CA ASP A 188 -4.42 31.15 11.35
C ASP A 188 -4.55 30.77 9.86
N ASN A 189 -5.10 29.59 9.56
CA ASN A 189 -5.28 29.09 8.20
C ASN A 189 -6.71 29.35 7.71
N TYR A 190 -6.82 29.93 6.52
CA TYR A 190 -8.09 30.36 5.95
C TYR A 190 -8.31 29.80 4.55
N SER A 191 -9.57 29.55 4.20
CA SER A 191 -9.95 29.02 2.89
C SER A 191 -9.65 30.01 1.77
N THR A 192 -8.89 29.56 0.77
CA THR A 192 -8.58 30.35 -0.43
C THR A 192 -9.63 30.24 -1.54
N VAL A 193 -10.65 29.41 -1.33
CA VAL A 193 -11.70 29.14 -2.33
C VAL A 193 -13.07 29.65 -1.88
N LYS A 194 -13.29 29.78 -0.57
CA LYS A 194 -14.59 30.13 0.01
C LYS A 194 -14.46 31.23 1.06
N GLY A 195 -15.25 32.30 0.87
CA GLY A 195 -15.42 33.34 1.88
C GLY A 195 -16.24 32.87 3.08
N GLY A 196 -15.97 33.46 4.24
CA GLY A 196 -16.63 33.21 5.50
C GLY A 196 -16.99 34.51 6.23
N ASP A 197 -17.13 34.39 7.55
CA ASP A 197 -17.63 35.46 8.42
C ASP A 197 -16.57 35.97 9.43
N ASP A 198 -15.35 35.43 9.42
CA ASP A 198 -14.29 35.78 10.37
C ASP A 198 -13.60 37.11 9.99
N PRO A 199 -13.77 38.18 10.78
CA PRO A 199 -13.23 39.50 10.46
C PRO A 199 -11.69 39.59 10.51
N SER A 200 -11.00 38.55 10.98
CA SER A 200 -9.56 38.49 11.16
C SER A 200 -8.80 38.45 9.83
N GLU A 201 -9.37 37.83 8.79
CA GLU A 201 -8.78 37.78 7.44
C GLU A 201 -9.77 38.21 6.36
N VAL A 202 -9.30 39.00 5.39
CA VAL A 202 -10.10 39.50 4.26
C VAL A 202 -9.82 38.64 3.03
N PHE A 203 -10.78 37.79 2.68
CA PHE A 203 -10.75 36.92 1.50
C PHE A 203 -10.66 37.71 0.20
N ALA A 204 -11.58 38.66 0.04
CA ALA A 204 -11.71 39.46 -1.16
C ALA A 204 -12.36 40.80 -0.85
N ILE A 205 -12.10 41.79 -1.71
CA ILE A 205 -12.80 43.07 -1.67
C ILE A 205 -13.54 43.23 -2.99
N ARG A 206 -14.86 43.46 -2.91
CA ARG A 206 -15.74 43.60 -4.07
C ARG A 206 -16.69 44.77 -3.91
N GLU A 207 -17.40 45.12 -4.98
CA GLU A 207 -18.45 46.13 -4.95
C GLU A 207 -19.64 45.68 -4.10
N TYR A 208 -20.25 46.65 -3.41
CA TYR A 208 -21.45 46.48 -2.60
C TYR A 208 -22.62 46.00 -3.46
N ARG A 209 -23.33 45.00 -2.98
CA ARG A 209 -24.59 44.52 -3.55
C ARG A 209 -25.70 44.70 -2.52
N GLU A 210 -26.92 44.93 -3.00
CA GLU A 210 -28.08 45.04 -2.12
C GLU A 210 -28.22 43.78 -1.26
N GLY A 211 -28.32 43.97 0.06
CA GLY A 211 -28.34 42.89 1.05
C GLY A 211 -27.01 42.69 1.81
N ASP A 212 -25.91 43.28 1.35
CA ASP A 212 -24.63 43.21 2.06
C ASP A 212 -24.68 43.98 3.39
N ARG A 213 -24.05 43.41 4.42
CA ARG A 213 -23.97 44.02 5.77
C ARG A 213 -23.08 45.27 5.72
N LEU A 214 -23.64 46.43 6.09
CA LEU A 214 -22.92 47.72 6.11
C LEU A 214 -21.67 47.71 7.00
N ALA A 215 -21.63 46.86 8.04
CA ALA A 215 -20.46 46.70 8.90
C ALA A 215 -19.21 46.20 8.16
N ARG A 216 -19.37 45.58 6.98
CA ARG A 216 -18.28 45.03 6.17
C ARG A 216 -17.68 46.03 5.18
N ILE A 217 -18.18 47.27 5.14
CA ILE A 217 -17.71 48.27 4.17
C ILE A 217 -16.22 48.60 4.41
N HIS A 218 -15.44 48.55 3.34
CA HIS A 218 -14.05 48.99 3.35
C HIS A 218 -13.97 50.51 3.12
N TRP A 219 -14.32 51.31 4.13
CA TRP A 219 -14.43 52.78 4.02
C TRP A 219 -13.26 53.46 3.33
N LYS A 220 -12.02 53.07 3.64
CA LYS A 220 -10.81 53.66 3.04
C LYS A 220 -10.65 53.38 1.54
N LEU A 221 -11.16 52.25 1.05
CA LEU A 221 -11.09 51.90 -0.36
C LEU A 221 -12.29 52.50 -1.09
N SER A 222 -13.47 52.47 -0.47
CA SER A 222 -14.67 53.11 -0.99
C SER A 222 -14.46 54.60 -1.27
N LEU A 223 -13.81 55.32 -0.34
CA LEU A 223 -13.45 56.73 -0.52
C LEU A 223 -12.45 56.97 -1.68
N LYS A 224 -11.59 56.00 -1.99
CA LYS A 224 -10.61 56.12 -3.08
C LYS A 224 -11.20 55.82 -4.46
N GLN A 225 -12.16 54.89 -4.53
CA GLN A 225 -12.78 54.46 -5.78
C GLN A 225 -14.11 55.15 -6.07
N ASP A 226 -14.58 56.02 -5.15
CA ASP A 226 -15.87 56.71 -5.22
C ASP A 226 -17.08 55.76 -5.42
N GLN A 227 -16.95 54.54 -4.90
CA GLN A 227 -17.97 53.49 -4.93
C GLN A 227 -17.91 52.65 -3.65
N LEU A 228 -19.03 52.11 -3.19
CA LEU A 228 -19.05 51.31 -1.95
C LEU A 228 -18.40 49.94 -2.18
N MET A 229 -17.30 49.68 -1.47
CA MET A 229 -16.59 48.41 -1.46
C MET A 229 -16.87 47.65 -0.16
N ILE A 230 -17.13 46.35 -0.26
CA ILE A 230 -17.37 45.40 0.84
C ILE A 230 -16.16 44.47 0.98
N LYS A 231 -15.75 44.21 2.23
CA LYS A 231 -14.82 43.13 2.59
C LYS A 231 -15.62 41.84 2.72
N ASP A 232 -15.37 40.89 1.82
CA ASP A 232 -15.71 39.50 2.07
C ASP A 232 -14.60 38.92 2.94
N PHE A 233 -14.98 38.39 4.08
CA PHE A 233 -14.07 37.78 5.03
C PHE A 233 -13.79 36.33 4.64
N SER A 234 -12.73 35.74 5.19
CA SER A 234 -12.40 34.35 4.90
C SER A 234 -13.09 33.38 5.84
N GLU A 235 -13.18 32.11 5.41
CA GLU A 235 -13.63 31.01 6.24
C GLU A 235 -12.40 30.36 6.92
N PRO A 236 -12.28 30.40 8.25
CA PRO A 236 -11.16 29.75 8.91
C PRO A 236 -11.22 28.23 8.71
N MET A 237 -10.09 27.62 8.36
CA MET A 237 -9.93 26.18 8.20
C MET A 237 -9.74 25.52 9.57
N ASN A 238 -10.70 25.74 10.47
CA ASN A 238 -10.67 25.17 11.82
C ASN A 238 -10.83 23.64 11.72
N CYS A 239 -9.76 22.92 12.04
CA CYS A 239 -9.82 21.48 12.30
C CYS A 239 -9.37 21.30 13.74
N SER A 240 -10.31 21.00 14.63
CA SER A 240 -9.99 20.86 16.05
C SER A 240 -9.31 19.52 16.34
N VAL A 241 -9.46 18.54 15.46
CA VAL A 241 -8.92 17.19 15.63
C VAL A 241 -7.81 16.90 14.64
N VAL A 242 -6.78 16.19 15.09
CA VAL A 242 -5.72 15.64 14.24
C VAL A 242 -5.43 14.18 14.60
N VAL A 243 -5.31 13.34 13.57
CA VAL A 243 -4.94 11.92 13.66
C VAL A 243 -3.59 11.71 12.99
N PHE A 244 -2.64 11.18 13.75
CA PHE A 244 -1.31 10.80 13.27
C PHE A 244 -1.26 9.29 13.06
N ALA A 245 -0.83 8.88 11.86
CA ALA A 245 -0.49 7.50 11.54
C ALA A 245 1.04 7.38 11.43
N ASP A 246 1.69 6.98 12.53
CA ASP A 246 3.14 6.82 12.59
C ASP A 246 3.53 5.43 12.08
N LEU A 247 4.11 5.36 10.88
CA LEU A 247 4.55 4.11 10.25
C LEU A 247 6.03 3.79 10.56
N ALA A 248 6.56 4.31 11.67
CA ALA A 248 7.83 3.88 12.26
C ALA A 248 7.65 2.48 12.85
N ILE A 249 8.28 1.48 12.24
CA ILE A 249 8.20 0.09 12.72
C ILE A 249 9.56 -0.35 13.28
N PRO A 250 9.60 -0.93 14.50
CA PRO A 250 10.81 -1.53 15.05
C PRO A 250 11.40 -2.60 14.13
N ARG A 251 12.74 -2.73 14.12
CA ARG A 251 13.42 -3.66 13.18
C ARG A 251 13.09 -5.13 13.39
N ASP A 252 12.78 -5.52 14.63
CA ASP A 252 12.51 -6.90 15.01
C ASP A 252 11.04 -7.32 14.81
N ASP A 253 10.18 -6.39 14.40
CA ASP A 253 8.75 -6.59 14.25
C ASP A 253 8.32 -7.10 12.86
N GLU A 254 7.17 -7.77 12.84
CA GLU A 254 6.41 -8.14 11.64
C GLU A 254 5.87 -6.87 10.95
N VAL A 255 6.68 -6.27 10.06
CA VAL A 255 6.38 -4.98 9.39
C VAL A 255 4.99 -4.91 8.77
N LEU A 256 4.54 -5.97 8.10
CA LEU A 256 3.24 -5.96 7.42
C LEU A 256 2.07 -5.93 8.41
N GLU A 257 2.13 -6.75 9.46
CA GLU A 257 1.08 -6.81 10.50
C GLU A 257 1.02 -5.50 11.30
N ALA A 258 2.18 -4.91 11.60
CA ALA A 258 2.25 -3.64 12.31
C ALA A 258 1.64 -2.50 11.48
N VAL A 259 1.99 -2.41 10.19
CA VAL A 259 1.42 -1.41 9.28
C VAL A 259 -0.08 -1.60 9.10
N ASP A 260 -0.55 -2.84 8.92
CA ASP A 260 -1.98 -3.13 8.84
C ASP A 260 -2.72 -2.62 10.06
N SER A 261 -2.19 -2.89 11.25
CA SER A 261 -2.82 -2.51 12.51
C SER A 261 -2.87 -0.99 12.72
N ILE A 262 -1.78 -0.29 12.42
CA ILE A 262 -1.69 1.17 12.54
C ILE A 262 -2.66 1.83 11.55
N LEU A 263 -2.67 1.37 10.28
CA LEU A 263 -3.57 1.91 9.26
C LEU A 263 -5.03 1.59 9.58
N GLU A 264 -5.34 0.37 10.02
CA GLU A 264 -6.70 -0.02 10.40
C GLU A 264 -7.22 0.83 11.56
N CYS A 265 -6.39 1.07 12.58
CA CYS A 265 -6.74 1.94 13.71
C CYS A 265 -6.96 3.39 13.27
N ALA A 266 -5.94 4.01 12.66
CA ALA A 266 -5.97 5.42 12.30
C ALA A 266 -7.09 5.73 11.29
N LEU A 267 -7.25 4.90 10.26
CA LEU A 267 -8.30 5.11 9.25
C LEU A 267 -9.70 4.83 9.79
N SER A 268 -9.88 3.88 10.72
CA SER A 268 -11.19 3.67 11.36
C SER A 268 -11.61 4.90 12.17
N MET A 269 -10.67 5.53 12.88
CA MET A 269 -10.92 6.80 13.59
C MET A 269 -11.26 7.92 12.61
N SER A 270 -10.41 8.12 11.59
CA SER A 270 -10.60 9.15 10.57
C SER A 270 -11.94 9.01 9.82
N TYR A 271 -12.26 7.80 9.38
CA TYR A 271 -13.52 7.48 8.72
C TYR A 271 -14.72 7.75 9.62
N SER A 272 -14.65 7.37 10.89
CA SER A 272 -15.71 7.62 11.87
C SER A 272 -15.89 9.11 12.16
N PHE A 273 -14.81 9.89 12.24
CA PHE A 273 -14.89 11.34 12.41
C PHE A 273 -15.56 11.99 11.20
N MET A 274 -15.19 11.58 9.99
CA MET A 274 -15.80 12.06 8.75
C MET A 274 -17.31 11.76 8.70
N LEU A 275 -17.72 10.52 9.00
CA LEU A 275 -19.15 10.14 8.99
C LEU A 275 -19.99 10.97 9.97
N ARG A 276 -19.38 11.40 11.09
CA ARG A 276 -20.02 12.27 12.08
C ARG A 276 -19.97 13.77 11.71
N GLY A 277 -19.39 14.12 10.56
CA GLY A 277 -19.21 15.50 10.11
C GLY A 277 -18.10 16.26 10.85
N GLN A 278 -17.23 15.54 11.59
CA GLN A 278 -16.09 16.11 12.28
C GLN A 278 -14.92 16.27 11.30
N ILE A 279 -14.64 17.51 10.92
CA ILE A 279 -13.52 17.85 10.05
C ILE A 279 -12.22 17.75 10.86
N HIS A 280 -11.27 17.00 10.35
CA HIS A 280 -10.01 16.71 11.02
C HIS A 280 -8.85 16.63 10.03
N TYR A 281 -7.63 16.75 10.53
CA TYR A 281 -6.44 16.44 9.75
C TYR A 281 -6.05 14.97 9.93
N PHE A 282 -5.71 14.32 8.84
CA PHE A 282 -5.06 13.02 8.84
C PHE A 282 -3.62 13.18 8.38
N THR A 283 -2.65 12.73 9.19
CA THR A 283 -1.24 13.08 9.05
C THR A 283 -0.36 11.83 9.04
N TRP A 284 0.67 11.82 8.20
CA TRP A 284 1.72 10.79 8.14
C TRP A 284 3.07 11.41 7.75
N TYR A 285 4.18 10.73 8.07
CA TYR A 285 5.49 11.12 7.57
C TYR A 285 5.72 10.57 6.15
N ASP A 286 6.10 11.43 5.20
CA ASP A 286 6.46 11.03 3.84
C ASP A 286 7.99 10.89 3.74
N LYS A 287 8.49 9.65 3.77
CA LYS A 287 9.93 9.36 3.73
C LYS A 287 10.62 9.72 2.40
N HIS A 288 9.86 9.89 1.32
CA HIS A 288 10.44 10.26 0.02
C HIS A 288 10.72 11.77 -0.05
N ILE A 289 9.88 12.56 0.60
CA ILE A 289 10.02 14.02 0.70
C ILE A 289 10.86 14.40 1.92
N GLY A 290 10.81 13.59 2.97
CA GLY A 290 11.47 13.84 4.25
C GLY A 290 10.70 14.77 5.18
N SER A 291 9.38 14.94 4.96
CA SER A 291 8.53 15.84 5.74
C SER A 291 7.16 15.21 6.06
N CYS A 292 6.46 15.80 7.03
CA CYS A 292 5.10 15.38 7.35
C CYS A 292 4.08 15.93 6.35
N ARG A 293 3.23 15.04 5.86
CA ARG A 293 2.08 15.38 5.04
C ARG A 293 0.81 15.24 5.85
N ARG A 294 -0.17 16.07 5.51
CA ARG A 294 -1.52 15.98 6.06
C ARG A 294 -2.55 16.23 4.99
N VAL A 295 -3.71 15.63 5.16
CA VAL A 295 -4.91 15.89 4.36
C VAL A 295 -6.02 16.34 5.30
N ARG A 296 -6.75 17.38 4.90
CA ARG A 296 -7.94 17.84 5.60
C ARG A 296 -9.12 16.98 5.17
N ILE A 297 -9.62 16.15 6.06
CA ILE A 297 -10.70 15.22 5.77
C ILE A 297 -12.05 15.89 6.01
N VAL A 298 -12.81 16.07 4.93
CA VAL A 298 -14.19 16.58 4.92
C VAL A 298 -15.13 15.56 4.30
N ASN A 299 -14.67 14.84 3.29
CA ASN A 299 -15.45 13.90 2.50
C ASN A 299 -14.63 12.65 2.14
N GLU A 300 -15.29 11.66 1.56
CA GLU A 300 -14.69 10.35 1.25
C GLU A 300 -13.50 10.43 0.27
N ASN A 301 -13.51 11.37 -0.68
CA ASN A 301 -12.39 11.56 -1.60
C ASN A 301 -11.10 11.96 -0.86
N ASP A 302 -11.24 12.74 0.21
CA ASP A 302 -10.10 13.19 1.02
C ASP A 302 -9.48 11.98 1.77
N ILE A 303 -10.31 11.01 2.18
CA ILE A 303 -9.82 9.75 2.76
C ILE A 303 -9.05 8.95 1.70
N PHE A 304 -9.58 8.83 0.47
CA PHE A 304 -8.85 8.14 -0.59
C PHE A 304 -7.53 8.82 -0.95
N GLU A 305 -7.45 10.16 -0.88
CA GLU A 305 -6.20 10.90 -1.03
C GLU A 305 -5.19 10.58 0.09
N ALA A 306 -5.64 10.54 1.34
CA ALA A 306 -4.80 10.16 2.47
C ALA A 306 -4.29 8.72 2.34
N VAL A 307 -5.16 7.78 1.95
CA VAL A 307 -4.80 6.38 1.72
C VAL A 307 -3.79 6.23 0.59
N ASP A 308 -3.97 6.92 -0.55
CA ASP A 308 -2.99 6.90 -1.64
C ASP A 308 -1.62 7.43 -1.18
N GLY A 309 -1.61 8.52 -0.41
CA GLY A 309 -0.40 9.07 0.19
C GLY A 309 0.33 8.09 1.10
N LEU A 310 -0.40 7.43 2.01
CA LEU A 310 0.12 6.39 2.90
C LEU A 310 0.67 5.19 2.13
N LEU A 311 -0.07 4.70 1.13
CA LEU A 311 0.31 3.54 0.31
C LEU A 311 1.59 3.80 -0.50
N ASN A 312 1.77 5.04 -0.98
CA ASN A 312 2.96 5.44 -1.72
C ASN A 312 4.19 5.65 -0.81
N CYS A 313 3.99 6.14 0.42
CA CYS A 313 5.07 6.28 1.39
C CYS A 313 5.55 4.93 1.93
N GLY A 314 4.64 4.16 2.53
CA GLY A 314 4.94 2.91 3.26
C GLY A 314 5.78 3.10 4.54
N PRO A 315 6.14 2.01 5.22
CA PRO A 315 6.82 2.06 6.52
C PRO A 315 8.24 2.66 6.43
N TYR A 316 8.70 3.25 7.53
CA TYR A 316 10.02 3.86 7.67
C TYR A 316 10.73 3.44 8.97
N SER A 317 12.00 3.86 9.10
CA SER A 317 12.87 3.50 10.24
C SER A 317 12.38 4.10 11.54
N GLU A 318 12.58 3.39 12.64
CA GLU A 318 12.37 3.84 14.02
C GLU A 318 13.10 5.13 14.41
N ASP A 319 14.16 5.50 13.68
CA ASP A 319 14.97 6.70 13.94
C ASP A 319 14.27 8.02 13.56
N VAL A 320 13.10 7.95 12.90
CA VAL A 320 12.37 9.14 12.43
C VAL A 320 11.35 9.58 13.48
N ASP A 321 11.51 10.80 13.98
CA ASP A 321 10.51 11.45 14.81
C ASP A 321 9.47 12.18 13.95
N MET A 322 8.32 11.54 13.76
CA MET A 322 7.18 12.12 13.04
C MET A 322 6.63 13.37 13.73
N ALA A 323 6.57 13.39 15.07
CA ALA A 323 6.03 14.55 15.79
C ALA A 323 6.93 15.78 15.61
N ALA A 324 8.25 15.60 15.63
CA ALA A 324 9.21 16.67 15.34
C ALA A 324 9.07 17.18 13.89
N ALA A 325 8.98 16.27 12.93
CA ALA A 325 8.79 16.61 11.52
C ALA A 325 7.48 17.36 11.28
N TYR A 326 6.42 17.01 12.02
CA TYR A 326 5.15 17.73 11.96
C TYR A 326 5.26 19.15 12.52
N PHE A 327 5.84 19.29 13.72
CA PHE A 327 6.00 20.59 14.36
C PHE A 327 6.86 21.55 13.53
N ALA A 328 7.86 21.03 12.81
CA ALA A 328 8.68 21.83 11.90
C ALA A 328 7.89 22.41 10.73
N GLU A 329 6.94 21.66 10.16
CA GLU A 329 6.11 22.11 9.03
C GLU A 329 4.90 22.96 9.49
N TYR A 330 4.33 22.64 10.66
CA TYR A 330 3.09 23.24 11.15
C TYR A 330 3.19 23.76 12.60
N PRO A 331 4.13 24.69 12.91
CA PRO A 331 4.44 25.08 14.28
C PRO A 331 3.34 25.89 14.99
N ASN A 332 2.44 26.50 14.23
CA ASN A 332 1.42 27.41 14.77
C ASN A 332 0.05 26.74 14.96
N ASP A 333 -0.14 25.53 14.44
CA ASP A 333 -1.43 24.86 14.51
C ASP A 333 -1.77 24.42 15.92
N GLN A 334 -3.07 24.42 16.20
CA GLN A 334 -3.64 24.16 17.50
C GLN A 334 -4.81 23.19 17.35
N TYR A 335 -4.95 22.28 18.31
CA TYR A 335 -5.95 21.21 18.31
C TYR A 335 -6.68 21.14 19.66
N THR A 336 -7.93 20.71 19.65
CA THR A 336 -8.59 20.18 20.85
C THR A 336 -8.06 18.80 21.13
N ASP A 337 -8.14 17.91 20.14
CA ASP A 337 -7.84 16.48 20.30
C ASP A 337 -6.73 16.06 19.34
N LEU A 338 -5.65 15.48 19.88
CA LEU A 338 -4.57 14.88 19.14
C LEU A 338 -4.54 13.38 19.39
N PHE A 339 -4.69 12.60 18.33
CA PHE A 339 -4.59 11.14 18.38
C PHE A 339 -3.30 10.70 17.69
N TYR A 340 -2.40 10.04 18.43
CA TYR A 340 -1.11 9.56 17.94
C TYR A 340 -1.10 8.03 17.87
N VAL A 341 -1.37 7.46 16.70
CA VAL A 341 -1.38 6.01 16.48
C VAL A 341 0.01 5.54 16.10
N THR A 342 0.63 4.70 16.94
CA THR A 342 2.00 4.24 16.74
C THR A 342 2.24 2.86 17.33
N LYS A 343 3.31 2.20 16.89
CA LYS A 343 3.85 0.98 17.51
C LYS A 343 5.14 1.25 18.30
N LEU A 344 5.66 2.47 18.26
CA LEU A 344 6.91 2.86 18.92
C LEU A 344 6.70 4.16 19.68
N VAL A 345 7.11 4.18 20.95
CA VAL A 345 7.10 5.38 21.78
C VAL A 345 8.49 5.57 22.36
N THR A 346 9.14 6.68 21.98
CA THR A 346 10.46 7.08 22.48
C THR A 346 10.38 8.37 23.29
N HIS A 347 11.39 8.63 24.13
CA HIS A 347 11.44 9.88 24.91
C HIS A 347 11.49 11.12 24.01
N GLU A 348 12.20 11.04 22.88
CA GLU A 348 12.32 12.12 21.89
C GLU A 348 10.97 12.42 21.22
N GLN A 349 10.26 11.39 20.75
CA GLN A 349 8.92 11.54 20.19
C GLN A 349 7.95 12.17 21.19
N LEU A 350 8.01 11.79 22.47
CA LEU A 350 7.18 12.40 23.51
C LEU A 350 7.52 13.88 23.72
N ASP A 351 8.80 14.25 23.75
CA ASP A 351 9.20 15.66 23.88
C ASP A 351 8.70 16.49 22.70
N SER A 352 8.79 15.95 21.49
CA SER A 352 8.28 16.58 20.27
C SER A 352 6.75 16.68 20.26
N LEU A 353 6.05 15.65 20.75
CA LEU A 353 4.59 15.62 20.81
C LEU A 353 4.02 16.67 21.77
N ILE A 354 4.74 16.98 22.86
CA ILE A 354 4.37 18.04 23.82
C ILE A 354 4.42 19.43 23.17
N LEU A 355 5.33 19.64 22.21
CA LEU A 355 5.46 20.94 21.51
C LEU A 355 4.25 21.22 20.61
N ILE A 356 3.56 20.19 20.14
CA ILE A 356 2.32 20.34 19.38
C ILE A 356 1.21 20.82 20.32
N LYS A 357 0.59 21.95 19.98
CA LYS A 357 -0.42 22.59 20.82
C LYS A 357 -1.74 21.83 20.70
N ALA A 358 -2.01 20.96 21.67
CA ALA A 358 -3.30 20.26 21.82
C ALA A 358 -3.79 20.36 23.27
N ILE A 359 -5.11 20.39 23.47
CA ILE A 359 -5.71 20.32 24.82
C ILE A 359 -5.57 18.88 25.32
N ASP A 360 -6.15 17.95 24.57
CA ASP A 360 -6.19 16.53 24.86
C ASP A 360 -5.25 15.80 23.90
N ARG A 361 -4.39 14.94 24.46
CA ARG A 361 -3.39 14.16 23.72
C ARG A 361 -3.53 12.70 24.09
N GLN A 362 -3.78 11.87 23.10
CA GLN A 362 -3.96 10.45 23.27
C GLN A 362 -3.01 9.69 22.36
N ILE A 363 -2.23 8.81 22.97
CA ILE A 363 -1.32 7.90 22.28
C ILE A 363 -2.01 6.54 22.20
N LEU A 364 -2.29 6.09 20.98
CA LEU A 364 -2.86 4.77 20.70
C LEU A 364 -1.72 3.84 20.32
N TYR A 365 -1.27 3.06 21.31
CA TYR A 365 -0.16 2.14 21.17
C TYR A 365 -0.63 0.77 20.69
N ILE A 366 -0.14 0.33 19.53
CA ILE A 366 -0.52 -0.95 18.93
C ILE A 366 0.34 -2.08 19.50
N ASN A 367 -0.26 -2.96 20.32
CA ASN A 367 0.38 -4.19 20.80
C ASN A 367 0.32 -5.30 19.74
N GLY A 368 1.45 -5.99 19.50
CA GLY A 368 1.50 -7.15 18.64
C GLY A 368 0.92 -8.41 19.31
N ALA A 369 0.47 -9.37 18.50
CA ALA A 369 0.00 -10.67 19.02
C ALA A 369 1.10 -11.47 19.75
N TYR A 370 2.38 -11.22 19.43
CA TYR A 370 3.54 -11.86 20.07
C TYR A 370 3.88 -11.28 21.45
N ASP A 371 3.40 -10.08 21.79
CA ASP A 371 3.63 -9.46 23.09
C ASP A 371 2.82 -10.14 24.20
N GLU A 372 1.83 -10.98 23.85
CA GLU A 372 1.05 -11.75 24.83
C GLU A 372 1.83 -12.89 25.51
N VAL A 373 2.99 -13.31 24.97
CA VAL A 373 3.77 -14.44 25.52
C VAL A 373 4.51 -14.08 26.80
N TYR A 374 4.67 -12.78 27.10
CA TYR A 374 5.24 -12.28 28.36
C TYR A 374 4.17 -12.01 29.44
N LYS A 375 2.97 -12.60 29.32
CA LYS A 375 1.95 -12.56 30.38
C LYS A 375 2.36 -13.44 31.57
N GLY A 376 3.09 -12.86 32.50
CA GLY A 376 3.42 -13.45 33.79
C GLY A 376 3.47 -12.42 34.91
N VAL A 377 2.37 -12.33 35.66
CA VAL A 377 2.18 -11.73 37.00
C VAL A 377 1.71 -10.27 37.04
N ASP A 378 0.42 -10.11 37.39
CA ASP A 378 -0.24 -8.99 38.08
C ASP A 378 0.53 -7.66 38.18
N THR A 379 0.21 -6.70 37.33
CA THR A 379 -0.47 -5.43 37.69
C THR A 379 -0.80 -4.64 36.43
N THR A 380 -1.79 -3.76 36.52
CA THR A 380 -2.13 -2.75 35.52
C THR A 380 -0.87 -2.14 34.88
N TRP A 381 -0.84 -2.04 33.55
CA TRP A 381 0.26 -1.52 32.69
C TRP A 381 1.38 -2.52 32.32
N ASP A 382 1.01 -3.68 31.75
CA ASP A 382 1.94 -4.56 31.02
C ASP A 382 2.03 -4.13 29.54
N ILE A 383 2.55 -2.93 29.29
CA ILE A 383 2.92 -2.45 27.95
C ILE A 383 4.45 -2.60 27.86
N PRO A 384 5.06 -3.07 26.75
CA PRO A 384 6.51 -3.13 26.58
C PRO A 384 7.16 -1.73 26.42
N ILE A 385 6.74 -0.79 27.24
CA ILE A 385 7.22 0.59 27.32
C ILE A 385 7.87 0.76 28.70
N ASP A 386 9.02 1.43 28.73
CA ASP A 386 9.73 1.71 29.99
C ASP A 386 8.81 2.37 31.02
N VAL A 387 8.91 1.96 32.28
CA VAL A 387 8.18 2.56 33.41
C VAL A 387 8.45 4.07 33.48
N GLU A 388 9.65 4.51 33.09
CA GLU A 388 9.99 5.93 33.01
C GLU A 388 9.25 6.68 31.90
N LEU A 389 9.01 6.03 30.75
CA LEU A 389 8.20 6.57 29.64
C LEU A 389 6.73 6.67 30.04
N VAL A 390 6.17 5.62 30.63
CA VAL A 390 4.80 5.63 31.15
C VAL A 390 4.58 6.77 32.14
N LYS A 391 5.53 6.94 33.07
CA LYS A 391 5.48 8.03 34.03
C LYS A 391 5.56 9.41 33.36
N LYS A 392 6.43 9.58 32.36
CA LYS A 392 6.55 10.82 31.59
C LYS A 392 5.24 11.16 30.86
N ILE A 393 4.55 10.17 30.29
CA ILE A 393 3.25 10.33 29.65
C ILE A 393 2.22 10.83 30.66
N THR A 394 2.12 10.19 31.83
CA THR A 394 1.16 10.60 32.87
C THR A 394 1.48 11.98 33.45
N ASP A 395 2.77 12.31 33.64
CA ASP A 395 3.22 13.60 34.19
C ASP A 395 2.96 14.76 33.22
N THR A 396 2.84 14.47 31.92
CA THR A 396 2.59 15.47 30.86
C THR A 396 1.11 15.60 30.51
N GLY A 397 0.23 14.87 31.20
CA GLY A 397 -1.22 14.90 30.99
C GLY A 397 -1.67 14.21 29.70
N MET A 398 -0.83 13.34 29.12
CA MET A 398 -1.20 12.53 27.97
C MET A 398 -1.84 11.22 28.41
N GLU A 399 -2.83 10.73 27.65
CA GLU A 399 -3.40 9.40 27.85
C GLU A 399 -2.70 8.39 26.93
N LEU A 400 -2.40 7.20 27.47
CA LEU A 400 -1.85 6.08 26.71
C LEU A 400 -2.87 4.94 26.68
N LEU A 401 -3.30 4.59 25.48
CA LEU A 401 -4.32 3.57 25.22
C LEU A 401 -3.68 2.43 24.44
N SER A 402 -3.67 1.25 25.04
CA SER A 402 -3.13 0.04 24.41
C SER A 402 -4.21 -0.61 23.54
N ILE A 403 -3.91 -0.85 22.26
CA ILE A 403 -4.80 -1.49 21.28
C ILE A 403 -4.20 -2.82 20.83
N ASN A 404 -4.97 -3.89 20.93
CA ASN A 404 -4.59 -5.20 20.44
C ASN A 404 -4.78 -5.28 18.91
N SER A 405 -3.69 -5.55 18.19
CA SER A 405 -3.68 -5.76 16.73
C SER A 405 -4.70 -6.79 16.21
N SER A 406 -5.10 -7.78 17.04
CA SER A 406 -6.11 -8.79 16.65
C SER A 406 -7.56 -8.37 16.89
N LYS A 407 -7.79 -7.33 17.67
CA LYS A 407 -9.13 -6.88 18.13
C LYS A 407 -9.29 -5.37 18.09
N ILE A 408 -8.68 -4.72 17.09
CA ILE A 408 -8.65 -3.25 16.97
C ILE A 408 -10.05 -2.66 17.08
N LYS A 409 -11.05 -3.28 16.43
CA LYS A 409 -12.44 -2.78 16.49
C LYS A 409 -13.01 -2.79 17.90
N ALA A 410 -12.88 -3.92 18.59
CA ALA A 410 -13.46 -4.07 19.91
C ALA A 410 -12.75 -3.19 20.93
N ASP A 411 -11.43 -3.02 20.81
CA ASP A 411 -10.65 -2.17 21.68
C ASP A 411 -10.99 -0.70 21.42
N LEU A 412 -11.10 -0.26 20.16
CA LEU A 412 -11.54 1.10 19.84
C LEU A 412 -12.97 1.39 20.32
N GLU A 413 -13.90 0.44 20.20
CA GLU A 413 -15.27 0.61 20.70
C GLU A 413 -15.38 0.55 22.23
N GLY A 414 -14.44 -0.09 22.92
CA GLY A 414 -14.40 -0.21 24.38
C GLY A 414 -13.71 0.95 25.10
N LEU A 415 -13.12 1.88 24.35
CA LEU A 415 -12.50 3.09 24.87
C LEU A 415 -13.58 4.17 25.10
N GLU A 416 -13.71 4.64 26.33
CA GLU A 416 -14.44 5.89 26.63
C GLU A 416 -13.42 7.03 26.52
N LEU A 417 -13.55 7.92 25.51
CA LEU A 417 -12.74 9.15 25.46
C LEU A 417 -13.16 10.06 26.63
N SER A 418 -12.21 10.42 27.49
CA SER A 418 -12.46 11.16 28.73
C SER A 418 -12.92 12.59 28.49
#